data_AF-A0A6V7VNU9-F1
#
_entry.id   AF-A0A6V7VNU9-F1
#
_cell.length_a   1.000
_cell.length_b   1.000
_cell.length_c   1.000
_cell.angle_alpha   90.00
_cell.angle_beta   90.00
_cell.angle_gamma   90.00
#
_symmetry.space_group_name_H-M   'P 1'
#
loop_
_entity.id
_entity.type
_entity.pdbx_description
1 polymer ?
#
loop_
_entity_poly.entity_id
_entity_poly.type
_entity_poly.pdbx_seq_one_letter_code
_entity_poly.pdbx_strand_id
1 'polypeptide(L)'
;MYRSLYIGLNRAAIEPYYDPTVVQTWADGSSVDYASVPTPGVPTIQIQPWGPGCPSGLNDTGSNPQKGSPEDCVCMFKYDSVNWNDISCYHKLGGGICKRKCNGGGGGGGQPCGCGKVNCGTDGWSQSANGKGYKIFQLPSPGNYWQALAMCANNGAKVASYHSDQQKSVITNICQSSNCAWIGLHSATDGNKYWDDGSQYDYKNLLEVSLCQKKPKSPSCGGGNPPSGDNCPKDCTAVSSSGQTTDQSCESSCGAVICEKDCN
;
A
#
# COMPACT_ATOMS: atom_id res chain seq x y z
N MET A 1 14.88 -16.37 20.93
CA MET A 1 13.79 -15.48 20.49
C MET A 1 13.61 -15.68 19.00
N TYR A 2 12.63 -16.49 18.60
CA TYR A 2 12.29 -16.64 17.18
C TYR A 2 11.54 -15.37 16.77
N ARG A 3 12.06 -14.65 15.77
CA ARG A 3 11.41 -13.44 15.25
C ARG A 3 10.49 -13.84 14.11
N SER A 4 9.22 -13.52 14.22
CA SER A 4 8.30 -13.53 13.08
C SER A 4 8.46 -12.22 12.32
N LEU A 5 8.38 -12.29 10.99
CA LEU A 5 8.53 -11.16 10.09
C LEU A 5 7.33 -11.10 9.15
N TYR A 6 6.81 -9.90 8.88
CA TYR A 6 5.79 -9.73 7.84
C TYR A 6 6.37 -10.06 6.46
N ILE A 7 5.54 -10.68 5.62
CA ILE A 7 5.78 -10.82 4.19
C ILE A 7 4.63 -10.20 3.42
N GLY A 8 4.84 -9.91 2.13
CA GLY A 8 3.86 -9.16 1.33
C GLY A 8 2.56 -9.92 1.00
N LEU A 9 2.42 -11.20 1.36
CA LEU A 9 1.19 -11.94 1.13
C LEU A 9 0.13 -11.48 2.12
N ASN A 10 -1.08 -11.25 1.64
CA ASN A 10 -2.21 -10.83 2.46
C ASN A 10 -3.53 -11.27 1.81
N ARG A 11 -4.62 -11.21 2.57
CA ARG A 11 -6.01 -11.34 2.09
C ARG A 11 -6.69 -9.98 1.93
N ALA A 12 -5.92 -8.90 2.05
CA ALA A 12 -6.45 -7.55 2.06
C ALA A 12 -6.89 -7.12 0.65
N ALA A 13 -8.12 -7.48 0.28
CA ALA A 13 -9.05 -6.46 -0.14
C ALA A 13 -9.64 -5.83 1.13
N ILE A 14 -8.85 -4.99 1.81
CA ILE A 14 -9.48 -3.97 2.63
C ILE A 14 -9.94 -2.93 1.62
N GLU A 15 -11.24 -3.02 1.31
CA GLU A 15 -12.13 -1.96 0.83
C GLU A 15 -12.39 -1.76 -0.69
N PRO A 16 -13.63 -1.30 -1.06
CA PRO A 16 -14.68 -0.75 -0.18
C PRO A 16 -15.48 -1.76 0.64
N TYR A 17 -15.28 -3.05 0.40
CA TYR A 17 -15.87 -4.12 1.20
C TYR A 17 -14.85 -5.22 1.39
N TYR A 18 -14.84 -5.84 2.58
CA TYR A 18 -14.18 -7.12 2.79
C TYR A 18 -14.73 -8.09 1.74
N ASP A 19 -13.90 -8.45 0.77
CA ASP A 19 -14.24 -9.43 -0.24
C ASP A 19 -13.72 -10.79 0.24
N PRO A 20 -14.57 -11.64 0.85
CA PRO A 20 -14.16 -12.96 1.30
C PRO A 20 -13.74 -13.87 0.13
N THR A 21 -13.93 -13.45 -1.13
CA THR A 21 -13.51 -14.19 -2.32
C THR A 21 -12.06 -13.88 -2.72
N VAL A 22 -11.44 -12.81 -2.20
CA VAL A 22 -10.01 -12.55 -2.38
C VAL A 22 -9.24 -13.45 -1.42
N VAL A 23 -8.84 -14.61 -1.94
CA VAL A 23 -8.26 -15.65 -1.11
C VAL A 23 -6.84 -15.32 -0.68
N GLN A 24 -6.04 -14.67 -1.54
CA GLN A 24 -4.66 -14.24 -1.33
C GLN A 24 -4.21 -13.27 -2.43
N THR A 25 -3.38 -12.29 -2.09
CA THR A 25 -2.67 -11.43 -3.03
C THR A 25 -1.30 -11.02 -2.49
N TRP A 26 -0.32 -10.81 -3.38
CA TRP A 26 0.96 -10.22 -3.01
C TRP A 26 0.88 -8.69 -3.10
N ALA A 27 1.43 -8.00 -2.09
CA ALA A 27 1.51 -6.54 -2.05
C ALA A 27 2.30 -5.92 -3.23
N ASP A 28 3.15 -6.70 -3.90
CA ASP A 28 3.88 -6.26 -5.11
C ASP A 28 3.11 -6.53 -6.42
N GLY A 29 1.86 -7.00 -6.34
CA GLY A 29 1.01 -7.32 -7.49
C GLY A 29 1.39 -8.59 -8.24
N SER A 30 2.40 -9.35 -7.78
CA SER A 30 2.74 -10.63 -8.39
C SER A 30 1.63 -11.68 -8.22
N SER A 31 1.56 -12.63 -9.16
CA SER A 31 0.60 -13.74 -9.10
C SER A 31 0.85 -14.62 -7.87
N VAL A 32 -0.22 -15.09 -7.23
CA VAL A 32 -0.15 -16.09 -6.15
C VAL A 32 -0.03 -17.49 -6.76
N ASP A 33 1.16 -17.80 -7.28
CA ASP A 33 1.51 -19.07 -7.91
C ASP A 33 2.17 -20.08 -6.96
N TYR A 34 2.49 -19.65 -5.75
CA TYR A 34 3.08 -20.44 -4.69
C TYR A 34 2.29 -20.30 -3.39
N ALA A 35 2.09 -21.41 -2.68
CA ALA A 35 1.35 -21.49 -1.43
C ALA A 35 -0.13 -21.02 -1.52
N SER A 36 -0.71 -21.08 -2.73
CA SER A 36 -2.10 -20.69 -2.93
C SER A 36 -3.04 -21.64 -2.20
N VAL A 37 -4.04 -21.09 -1.53
CA VAL A 37 -5.13 -21.88 -0.92
C VAL A 37 -6.37 -21.71 -1.79
N PRO A 38 -7.06 -22.80 -2.16
CA PRO A 38 -8.14 -22.73 -3.16
C PRO A 38 -9.45 -22.13 -2.62
N THR A 39 -9.64 -22.05 -1.31
CA THR A 39 -10.85 -21.51 -0.69
C THR A 39 -10.55 -20.82 0.63
N PRO A 40 -11.35 -19.80 1.03
CA PRO A 40 -11.30 -19.23 2.38
C PRO A 40 -11.59 -20.30 3.44
N GLY A 41 -10.71 -20.44 4.43
CA GLY A 41 -10.85 -21.38 5.55
C GLY A 41 -9.61 -22.24 5.79
N VAL A 42 -9.60 -22.97 6.91
CA VAL A 42 -8.51 -23.89 7.27
C VAL A 42 -8.39 -24.96 6.17
N PRO A 43 -7.27 -25.04 5.44
CA PRO A 43 -7.12 -26.05 4.41
C PRO A 43 -7.14 -27.45 5.06
N THR A 44 -7.89 -28.38 4.46
CA THR A 44 -7.97 -29.78 4.92
C THR A 44 -6.71 -30.59 4.63
N ILE A 45 -5.77 -29.98 3.88
CA ILE A 45 -4.51 -30.57 3.46
C ILE A 45 -3.40 -29.57 3.78
N GLN A 46 -2.27 -30.05 4.28
CA GLN A 46 -1.12 -29.19 4.53
C GLN A 46 -0.59 -28.61 3.21
N ILE A 47 -0.63 -27.28 3.06
CA ILE A 47 -0.07 -26.58 1.91
C ILE A 47 1.23 -25.92 2.35
N GLN A 48 2.37 -26.37 1.81
CA GLN A 48 3.64 -25.71 2.13
C GLN A 48 3.75 -24.34 1.43
N PRO A 49 4.34 -23.32 2.09
CA PRO A 49 5.06 -23.36 3.35
C PRO A 49 4.20 -22.91 4.55
N TRP A 50 2.87 -22.99 4.47
CA TRP A 50 2.02 -22.70 5.62
C TRP A 50 2.38 -23.61 6.80
N GLY A 51 2.23 -23.09 8.02
CA GLY A 51 2.29 -23.90 9.23
C GLY A 51 1.12 -24.89 9.30
N PRO A 52 1.22 -25.93 10.14
CA PRO A 52 0.10 -26.82 10.42
C PRO A 52 -1.16 -26.05 10.84
N GLY A 53 -2.26 -26.22 10.10
CA GLY A 53 -3.53 -25.54 10.36
C GLY A 53 -3.65 -24.12 9.80
N CYS A 54 -2.63 -23.64 9.07
CA CYS A 54 -2.64 -22.32 8.44
C CYS A 54 -2.90 -22.42 6.92
N PRO A 55 -3.50 -21.39 6.29
CA PRO A 55 -4.07 -20.22 6.96
C PRO A 55 -5.35 -20.55 7.74
N SER A 56 -5.52 -19.97 8.93
CA SER A 56 -6.63 -20.22 9.86
C SER A 56 -7.84 -19.31 9.65
N GLY A 57 -7.65 -18.14 9.04
CA GLY A 57 -8.73 -17.18 8.82
C GLY A 57 -8.92 -16.20 9.98
N LEU A 58 -8.75 -16.69 11.21
CA LEU A 58 -9.11 -15.98 12.44
C LEU A 58 -8.13 -16.33 13.55
N ASN A 59 -7.81 -15.33 14.38
CA ASN A 59 -7.03 -15.53 15.60
C ASN A 59 -7.95 -16.10 16.69
N ASP A 60 -8.27 -17.39 16.61
CA ASP A 60 -9.07 -18.07 17.64
C ASP A 60 -8.19 -19.00 18.48
N THR A 61 -8.11 -18.72 19.79
CA THR A 61 -7.54 -19.63 20.78
C THR A 61 -8.61 -20.55 21.41
N GLY A 62 -9.81 -20.63 20.82
CA GLY A 62 -10.95 -21.38 21.32
C GLY A 62 -11.72 -22.10 20.22
N SER A 63 -12.73 -22.87 20.63
CA SER A 63 -13.55 -23.71 19.75
C SER A 63 -14.73 -22.97 19.11
N ASN A 64 -14.61 -21.65 18.85
CA ASN A 64 -15.72 -20.83 18.35
C ASN A 64 -15.30 -20.00 17.12
N PRO A 65 -15.47 -20.55 15.90
CA PRO A 65 -14.92 -20.03 14.63
C PRO A 65 -15.53 -18.68 14.16
N GLN A 66 -16.16 -17.91 15.04
CA GLN A 66 -16.86 -16.66 14.77
C GLN A 66 -16.40 -15.51 15.69
N LYS A 67 -15.38 -15.70 16.54
CA LYS A 67 -14.95 -14.70 17.55
C LYS A 67 -13.50 -14.19 17.45
N GLY A 68 -12.68 -14.73 16.55
CA GLY A 68 -11.31 -14.26 16.35
C GLY A 68 -11.23 -12.97 15.54
N SER A 69 -10.16 -12.19 15.72
CA SER A 69 -9.86 -11.08 14.81
C SER A 69 -9.44 -11.62 13.43
N PRO A 70 -9.81 -10.95 12.32
CA PRO A 70 -9.36 -11.33 10.99
C PRO A 70 -7.82 -11.36 10.89
N GLU A 71 -7.31 -12.43 10.28
CA GLU A 71 -5.87 -12.67 10.11
C GLU A 71 -5.41 -12.37 8.68
N ASP A 72 -5.68 -11.18 8.17
CA ASP A 72 -5.52 -10.90 6.75
C ASP A 72 -4.09 -10.57 6.30
N CYS A 73 -3.13 -10.52 7.20
CA CYS A 73 -1.72 -10.36 6.87
C CYS A 73 -0.98 -11.68 7.03
N VAL A 74 0.17 -11.85 6.38
CA VAL A 74 0.96 -13.08 6.50
C VAL A 74 2.31 -12.77 7.13
N CYS A 75 2.68 -13.60 8.10
CA CYS A 75 4.00 -13.59 8.67
C CYS A 75 4.75 -14.88 8.35
N MET A 76 6.05 -14.73 8.20
CA MET A 76 7.01 -15.82 8.15
C MET A 76 7.62 -15.98 9.55
N PHE A 77 7.61 -17.19 10.07
CA PHE A 77 8.21 -17.53 11.36
C PHE A 77 9.10 -18.77 11.23
N LYS A 78 10.06 -18.90 12.13
CA LYS A 78 10.97 -20.05 12.17
C LYS A 78 10.79 -20.79 13.48
N TYR A 79 10.46 -22.08 13.40
CA TYR A 79 10.56 -23.01 14.51
C TYR A 79 11.70 -24.00 14.21
N ASP A 80 11.40 -25.14 13.58
CA ASP A 80 12.38 -26.07 13.00
C ASP A 80 12.57 -25.83 11.49
N SER A 81 11.50 -25.42 10.81
CA SER A 81 11.45 -24.95 9.42
C SER A 81 10.93 -23.51 9.35
N VAL A 82 11.10 -22.88 8.18
CA VAL A 82 10.47 -21.58 7.88
C VAL A 82 9.04 -21.86 7.44
N ASN A 83 8.07 -21.40 8.22
CA ASN A 83 6.65 -21.59 7.95
C ASN A 83 5.93 -20.24 7.88
N TRP A 84 4.77 -20.22 7.23
CA TRP A 84 3.89 -19.06 7.13
C TRP A 84 2.69 -19.22 8.05
N ASN A 85 2.29 -18.12 8.68
CA ASN A 85 1.07 -18.01 9.46
C ASN A 85 0.34 -16.75 9.02
N ASP A 86 -0.96 -16.88 8.78
CA ASP A 86 -1.82 -15.74 8.61
C ASP A 86 -2.06 -15.15 10.00
N ILE A 87 -2.02 -13.84 10.10
CA ILE A 87 -2.00 -13.13 11.37
C ILE A 87 -2.74 -11.81 11.21
N SER A 88 -3.31 -11.30 12.30
CA SER A 88 -3.92 -9.98 12.27
C SER A 88 -2.88 -8.93 11.90
N CYS A 89 -3.23 -8.07 10.94
CA CYS A 89 -2.37 -7.00 10.43
C CYS A 89 -1.90 -6.01 11.51
N TYR A 90 -2.58 -5.99 12.65
CA TYR A 90 -2.27 -5.10 13.77
C TYR A 90 -1.21 -5.68 14.74
N HIS A 91 -0.73 -6.91 14.53
CA HIS A 91 0.31 -7.51 15.38
C HIS A 91 1.65 -6.79 15.20
N LYS A 92 2.37 -6.59 16.32
CA LYS A 92 3.72 -6.02 16.32
C LYS A 92 4.75 -7.14 16.16
N LEU A 93 5.23 -7.34 14.94
CA LEU A 93 6.24 -8.35 14.61
C LEU A 93 7.67 -7.80 14.70
N GLY A 94 8.66 -8.70 14.56
CA GLY A 94 10.08 -8.35 14.63
C GLY A 94 10.62 -7.57 13.43
N GLY A 95 9.77 -7.28 12.44
CA GLY A 95 10.10 -6.56 11.21
C GLY A 95 9.27 -7.06 10.02
N GLY A 96 9.67 -6.64 8.82
CA GLY A 96 9.13 -7.13 7.54
C GLY A 96 10.26 -7.51 6.58
N ILE A 97 9.97 -8.42 5.66
CA ILE A 97 10.88 -8.82 4.59
C ILE A 97 10.56 -8.00 3.34
N CYS A 98 11.48 -7.09 2.97
CA CYS A 98 11.35 -6.29 1.76
C CYS A 98 11.86 -7.07 0.54
N LYS A 99 11.08 -7.06 -0.54
CA LYS A 99 11.48 -7.56 -1.86
C LYS A 99 11.65 -6.37 -2.81
N ARG A 100 12.71 -6.37 -3.62
CA ARG A 100 12.93 -5.42 -4.71
C ARG A 100 13.31 -6.16 -5.98
N LYS A 101 12.84 -5.68 -7.12
CA LYS A 101 13.27 -6.21 -8.42
C LYS A 101 14.73 -5.81 -8.67
N CYS A 102 15.57 -6.77 -9.01
CA CYS A 102 16.93 -6.48 -9.47
C CYS A 102 16.87 -6.01 -10.93
N ASN A 103 17.50 -4.88 -11.25
CA ASN A 103 17.64 -4.44 -12.64
C ASN A 103 18.85 -5.13 -13.27
N GLY A 104 18.61 -6.20 -14.03
CA GLY A 104 19.62 -6.86 -14.85
C GLY A 104 19.41 -8.36 -15.00
N GLY A 105 19.26 -8.84 -16.23
CA GLY A 105 19.09 -10.25 -16.57
C GLY A 105 20.37 -11.07 -16.44
N GLY A 106 20.19 -12.39 -16.41
CA GLY A 106 21.21 -13.39 -16.74
C GLY A 106 22.18 -13.76 -15.63
N GLY A 107 21.86 -14.87 -14.95
CA GLY A 107 22.82 -15.93 -14.58
C GLY A 107 24.05 -15.58 -13.74
N GLY A 108 24.07 -16.10 -12.51
CA GLY A 108 25.31 -16.53 -11.86
C GLY A 108 25.82 -15.62 -10.74
N GLY A 109 25.80 -16.17 -9.52
CA GLY A 109 26.74 -15.80 -8.46
C GLY A 109 26.48 -14.47 -7.74
N GLY A 110 25.68 -14.51 -6.68
CA GLY A 110 25.93 -13.76 -5.44
C GLY A 110 26.12 -12.23 -5.50
N GLN A 111 25.76 -11.55 -6.60
CA GLN A 111 25.92 -10.11 -6.68
C GLN A 111 24.80 -9.43 -5.88
N PRO A 112 25.11 -8.67 -4.80
CA PRO A 112 24.10 -7.96 -4.04
C PRO A 112 23.34 -7.04 -4.98
N CYS A 113 22.00 -7.02 -4.87
CA CYS A 113 21.10 -6.30 -5.73
C CYS A 113 21.55 -4.84 -5.89
N GLY A 114 22.34 -4.55 -6.94
CA GLY A 114 22.65 -3.21 -7.35
C GLY A 114 21.36 -2.62 -7.89
N CYS A 115 20.94 -1.48 -7.36
CA CYS A 115 19.94 -0.65 -8.00
C CYS A 115 20.52 -0.27 -9.37
N GLY A 116 20.19 -1.03 -10.41
CA GLY A 116 20.53 -0.69 -11.78
C GLY A 116 19.80 0.59 -12.14
N LYS A 117 20.45 1.70 -11.83
CA LYS A 117 20.27 3.06 -12.31
C LYS A 117 19.40 3.17 -13.56
N VAL A 118 18.11 3.49 -13.39
CA VAL A 118 17.19 3.76 -14.51
C VAL A 118 17.32 5.24 -14.89
N ASN A 119 17.63 5.54 -16.15
CA ASN A 119 17.52 6.90 -16.67
C ASN A 119 16.04 7.26 -16.79
N CYS A 120 15.59 8.28 -16.05
CA CYS A 120 14.24 8.83 -16.21
C CYS A 120 14.23 9.90 -17.30
N GLY A 121 13.08 10.13 -17.92
CA GLY A 121 12.91 11.06 -19.04
C GLY A 121 12.78 10.40 -20.42
N THR A 122 13.12 9.12 -20.57
CA THR A 122 12.99 8.37 -21.85
C THR A 122 11.82 7.39 -21.89
N ASP A 123 11.19 7.12 -20.74
CA ASP A 123 10.11 6.12 -20.56
C ASP A 123 8.78 6.77 -20.09
N GLY A 124 8.66 8.08 -20.32
CA GLY A 124 7.49 8.87 -19.95
C GLY A 124 7.36 9.17 -18.45
N TRP A 125 8.43 8.95 -17.66
CA TRP A 125 8.55 9.49 -16.31
C TRP A 125 9.19 10.88 -16.37
N SER A 126 8.63 11.84 -15.62
CA SER A 126 9.28 13.14 -15.46
C SER A 126 10.61 12.96 -14.75
N GLN A 127 11.58 13.83 -15.05
CA GLN A 127 12.84 13.86 -14.32
C GLN A 127 12.80 15.01 -13.31
N SER A 128 13.01 14.70 -12.03
CA SER A 128 13.33 15.69 -11.00
C SER A 128 14.85 15.73 -10.82
N ALA A 129 15.40 16.90 -10.50
CA ALA A 129 16.84 17.10 -10.35
C ALA A 129 17.50 16.25 -9.23
N ASN A 130 16.70 15.58 -8.41
CA ASN A 130 17.14 14.84 -7.24
C ASN A 130 17.32 13.32 -7.50
N GLY A 131 17.43 12.90 -8.76
CA GLY A 131 17.46 11.47 -9.09
C GLY A 131 16.14 10.77 -8.74
N LYS A 132 15.02 11.47 -8.89
CA LYS A 132 13.66 10.93 -8.72
C LYS A 132 12.86 11.19 -9.97
N GLY A 133 11.93 10.30 -10.28
CA GLY A 133 11.05 10.44 -11.42
C GLY A 133 9.62 10.20 -11.04
N TYR A 134 8.74 11.02 -11.58
CA TYR A 134 7.33 11.02 -11.21
C TYR A 134 6.46 10.76 -12.43
N LYS A 135 5.37 10.03 -12.23
CA LYS A 135 4.38 9.78 -13.29
C LYS A 135 3.01 9.61 -12.68
N ILE A 136 2.00 10.16 -13.34
CA ILE A 136 0.60 9.96 -12.98
C ILE A 136 0.03 8.76 -13.73
N PHE A 137 -0.73 7.94 -13.01
CA PHE A 137 -1.51 6.85 -13.56
C PHE A 137 -2.98 7.06 -13.24
N GLN A 138 -3.84 6.87 -14.25
CA GLN A 138 -5.29 6.93 -14.06
C GLN A 138 -5.76 5.62 -13.43
N LEU A 139 -6.66 5.71 -12.45
CA LEU A 139 -7.24 4.54 -11.79
C LEU A 139 -8.50 4.07 -12.55
N PRO A 140 -8.75 2.75 -12.67
CA PRO A 140 -9.94 2.22 -13.33
C PRO A 140 -11.20 2.52 -12.52
N SER A 141 -12.00 3.49 -12.98
CA SER A 141 -12.98 4.21 -12.13
C SER A 141 -12.30 4.93 -10.97
N PRO A 142 -12.83 6.05 -10.44
CA PRO A 142 -12.23 6.69 -9.27
C PRO A 142 -11.96 5.64 -8.18
N GLY A 143 -10.68 5.47 -7.84
CA GLY A 143 -10.19 4.36 -7.04
C GLY A 143 -9.67 4.80 -5.68
N ASN A 144 -9.67 3.85 -4.73
CA ASN A 144 -9.20 4.09 -3.37
C ASN A 144 -7.67 4.08 -3.28
N TYR A 145 -7.16 4.38 -2.10
CA TYR A 145 -5.72 4.45 -1.86
C TYR A 145 -5.00 3.12 -2.11
N TRP A 146 -5.62 2.00 -1.77
CA TRP A 146 -5.02 0.69 -1.92
C TRP A 146 -4.85 0.30 -3.39
N GLN A 147 -5.81 0.67 -4.24
CA GLN A 147 -5.69 0.56 -5.70
C GLN A 147 -4.58 1.45 -6.24
N ALA A 148 -4.39 2.64 -5.66
CA ALA A 148 -3.30 3.55 -5.98
C ALA A 148 -1.92 2.94 -5.67
N LEU A 149 -1.79 2.32 -4.49
CA LEU A 149 -0.58 1.62 -4.08
C LEU A 149 -0.24 0.48 -5.04
N ALA A 150 -1.23 -0.36 -5.37
CA ALA A 150 -1.06 -1.46 -6.32
C ALA A 150 -0.68 -0.95 -7.73
N MET A 151 -1.28 0.15 -8.19
CA MET A 151 -0.96 0.76 -9.48
C MET A 151 0.51 1.19 -9.56
N CYS A 152 1.05 1.82 -8.52
CA CYS A 152 2.46 2.18 -8.48
C CYS A 152 3.36 0.95 -8.41
N ALA A 153 3.04 -0.02 -7.55
CA ALA A 153 3.80 -1.26 -7.40
C ALA A 153 3.91 -2.03 -8.73
N ASN A 154 2.80 -2.19 -9.45
CA ASN A 154 2.75 -2.83 -10.77
C ASN A 154 3.63 -2.14 -11.83
N ASN A 155 3.94 -0.86 -11.63
CA ASN A 155 4.83 -0.08 -12.50
C ASN A 155 6.28 0.00 -11.96
N GLY A 156 6.64 -0.82 -10.98
CA GLY A 156 7.97 -0.84 -10.38
C GLY A 156 8.30 0.45 -9.62
N ALA A 157 7.27 1.10 -9.08
CA ALA A 157 7.32 2.41 -8.44
C ALA A 157 6.64 2.37 -7.07
N LYS A 158 6.75 3.45 -6.31
CA LYS A 158 6.01 3.69 -5.07
C LYS A 158 5.04 4.84 -5.25
N VAL A 159 4.08 5.00 -4.36
CA VAL A 159 3.32 6.25 -4.24
C VAL A 159 4.26 7.40 -3.92
N ALA A 160 4.06 8.56 -4.54
CA ALA A 160 5.03 9.65 -4.53
C ALA A 160 5.19 10.31 -3.15
N SER A 161 6.43 10.64 -2.79
CA SER A 161 6.79 11.56 -1.71
C SER A 161 7.36 12.86 -2.29
N TYR A 162 7.48 13.89 -1.45
CA TYR A 162 8.27 15.07 -1.80
C TYR A 162 8.83 15.79 -0.58
N HIS A 163 10.00 16.36 -0.80
CA HIS A 163 10.91 16.90 0.21
C HIS A 163 11.45 18.30 -0.18
N SER A 164 10.94 18.88 -1.27
CA SER A 164 11.37 20.21 -1.74
C SER A 164 10.30 20.90 -2.58
N ASP A 165 10.39 22.23 -2.71
CA ASP A 165 9.53 23.02 -3.61
C ASP A 165 9.63 22.54 -5.06
N GLN A 166 10.83 22.10 -5.47
CA GLN A 166 11.05 21.57 -6.81
C GLN A 166 10.27 20.28 -7.05
N GLN A 167 10.29 19.33 -6.10
CA GLN A 167 9.53 18.09 -6.21
C GLN A 167 8.02 18.36 -6.16
N LYS A 168 7.57 19.26 -5.28
CA LYS A 168 6.17 19.71 -5.22
C LYS A 168 5.72 20.33 -6.54
N SER A 169 6.56 21.16 -7.18
CA SER A 169 6.26 21.77 -8.48
C SER A 169 6.12 20.72 -9.58
N VAL A 170 7.02 19.72 -9.63
CA VAL A 170 6.92 18.61 -10.59
C VAL A 170 5.61 17.83 -10.40
N ILE A 171 5.28 17.46 -9.16
CA ILE A 171 4.03 16.76 -8.82
C ILE A 171 2.81 17.59 -9.22
N THR A 172 2.81 18.88 -8.91
CA THR A 172 1.71 19.81 -9.27
C THR A 172 1.52 19.89 -10.78
N ASN A 173 2.61 20.02 -11.55
CA ASN A 173 2.56 20.08 -13.01
C ASN A 173 2.02 18.79 -13.63
N ILE A 174 2.38 17.63 -13.07
CA ILE A 174 1.87 16.33 -13.51
C ILE A 174 0.38 16.16 -13.17
N CYS A 175 -0.04 16.69 -12.00
CA CYS A 175 -1.41 16.61 -11.51
C CYS A 175 -2.39 17.51 -12.28
N GLN A 176 -1.94 18.40 -13.18
CA GLN A 176 -2.82 19.30 -13.95
C GLN A 176 -3.92 18.56 -14.74
N SER A 177 -3.69 17.29 -15.08
CA SER A 177 -4.64 16.43 -15.79
C SER A 177 -5.68 15.74 -14.89
N SER A 178 -5.57 15.87 -13.56
CA SER A 178 -6.48 15.23 -12.59
C SER A 178 -6.92 16.21 -11.49
N ASN A 179 -8.20 16.13 -11.12
CA ASN A 179 -8.73 16.90 -9.99
C ASN A 179 -8.41 16.27 -8.63
N CYS A 180 -7.93 15.02 -8.60
CA CYS A 180 -7.59 14.27 -7.40
C CYS A 180 -6.57 13.19 -7.77
N ALA A 181 -5.39 13.24 -7.15
CA ALA A 181 -4.39 12.19 -7.31
C ALA A 181 -3.81 11.79 -5.94
N TRP A 182 -3.80 10.49 -5.66
CA TRP A 182 -3.20 9.95 -4.44
C TRP A 182 -1.68 10.15 -4.40
N ILE A 183 -1.14 10.41 -3.21
CA ILE A 183 0.30 10.46 -2.90
C ILE A 183 0.62 9.67 -1.63
N GLY A 184 1.89 9.40 -1.38
CA GLY A 184 2.35 8.55 -0.28
C GLY A 184 2.27 9.14 1.14
N LEU A 185 1.63 10.30 1.35
CA LEU A 185 1.59 10.95 2.65
C LEU A 185 0.43 10.42 3.49
N HIS A 186 0.73 10.06 4.73
CA HIS A 186 -0.26 9.65 5.71
C HIS A 186 -0.23 10.48 6.99
N SER A 187 -1.37 10.53 7.66
CA SER A 187 -1.55 11.12 9.00
C SER A 187 -1.86 9.99 9.99
N ALA A 188 -1.01 9.83 11.00
CA ALA A 188 -1.24 8.92 12.11
C ALA A 188 -2.31 9.48 13.08
N THR A 189 -2.84 8.60 13.93
CA THR A 189 -3.89 8.95 14.91
C THR A 189 -3.43 9.97 15.97
N ASP A 190 -2.12 10.11 16.19
CA ASP A 190 -1.52 11.12 17.06
C ASP A 190 -1.23 12.45 16.34
N GLY A 191 -1.61 12.57 15.07
CA GLY A 191 -1.39 13.73 14.21
C GLY A 191 -0.01 13.78 13.55
N ASN A 192 0.87 12.80 13.80
CA ASN A 192 2.16 12.73 13.12
C ASN A 192 1.98 12.34 11.66
N LYS A 193 2.81 12.90 10.77
CA LYS A 193 2.79 12.58 9.34
C LYS A 193 3.97 11.69 8.95
N TYR A 194 3.74 10.77 8.04
CA TYR A 194 4.76 9.86 7.52
C TYR A 194 4.54 9.54 6.04
N TRP A 195 5.63 9.19 5.35
CA TRP A 195 5.59 8.77 3.95
C TRP A 195 5.66 7.24 3.83
N ASP A 196 4.89 6.68 2.91
CA ASP A 196 4.88 5.23 2.62
C ASP A 196 6.21 4.71 2.07
N ASP A 197 7.05 5.59 1.52
CA ASP A 197 8.39 5.23 1.06
C ASP A 197 9.40 5.08 2.21
N GLY A 198 9.02 5.46 3.43
CA GLY A 198 9.84 5.44 4.65
C GLY A 198 10.76 6.65 4.83
N SER A 199 10.68 7.64 3.94
CA SER A 199 11.45 8.88 4.04
C SER A 199 10.97 9.75 5.21
N GLN A 200 11.83 10.67 5.65
CA GLN A 200 11.49 11.58 6.73
C GLN A 200 10.44 12.61 6.27
N TYR A 201 9.50 12.94 7.14
CA TYR A 201 8.60 14.07 6.94
C TYR A 201 9.31 15.39 7.30
N ASP A 202 10.13 15.89 6.37
CA ASP A 202 11.03 17.04 6.55
C ASP A 202 10.57 18.31 5.83
N TYR A 203 9.62 18.18 4.90
CA TYR A 203 9.12 19.28 4.09
C TYR A 203 7.75 19.79 4.57
N LYS A 204 7.76 20.95 5.22
CA LYS A 204 6.61 21.51 5.94
C LYS A 204 5.76 22.51 5.15
N ASN A 205 6.13 22.83 3.91
CA ASN A 205 5.38 23.74 3.04
C ASN A 205 4.24 23.01 2.30
N LEU A 206 3.44 22.25 3.07
CA LEU A 206 2.17 21.74 2.62
C LEU A 206 1.17 22.88 2.70
N LEU A 207 0.66 23.32 1.55
CA LEU A 207 -0.57 24.12 1.56
C LEU A 207 -1.69 23.13 1.85
N GLU A 208 -1.84 22.80 3.14
CA GLU A 208 -3.01 22.09 3.65
C GLU A 208 -4.18 23.04 3.55
N VAL A 209 -4.82 23.04 2.39
CA VAL A 209 -6.17 23.55 2.34
C VAL A 209 -7.01 22.40 2.84
N SER A 210 -7.49 22.49 4.08
CA SER A 210 -8.49 21.57 4.62
C SER A 210 -9.79 21.76 3.83
N LEU A 211 -9.83 21.31 2.58
CA LEU A 211 -11.00 21.38 1.71
C LEU A 211 -11.96 20.24 2.05
N CYS A 212 -12.39 20.16 3.31
CA CYS A 212 -13.74 19.68 3.55
C CYS A 212 -14.70 20.80 3.17
N GLN A 213 -14.98 20.96 1.87
CA GLN A 213 -16.22 21.61 1.46
C GLN A 213 -16.93 20.79 0.38
N LYS A 214 -18.00 20.13 0.86
CA LYS A 214 -19.15 19.55 0.15
C LYS A 214 -18.88 18.34 -0.74
N LYS A 215 -19.01 17.17 -0.10
CA LYS A 215 -19.62 15.94 -0.62
C LYS A 215 -19.27 15.58 -2.08
N PRO A 216 -18.25 14.75 -2.32
CA PRO A 216 -18.50 13.59 -3.16
C PRO A 216 -19.46 12.67 -2.38
N LYS A 217 -20.56 12.25 -3.00
CA LYS A 217 -21.32 11.10 -2.50
C LYS A 217 -20.37 9.89 -2.59
N SER A 218 -19.62 9.60 -1.52
CA SER A 218 -19.08 8.25 -1.34
C SER A 218 -20.27 7.34 -1.06
N PRO A 219 -20.53 6.32 -1.89
CA PRO A 219 -21.30 5.18 -1.43
C PRO A 219 -20.45 4.48 -0.38
N SER A 220 -20.97 4.40 0.85
CA SER A 220 -20.50 3.53 1.94
C SER A 220 -19.22 3.86 2.72
N CYS A 221 -19.13 5.06 3.33
CA CYS A 221 -19.19 5.00 4.80
C CYS A 221 -20.65 4.64 5.08
N GLY A 222 -20.93 3.42 5.53
CA GLY A 222 -22.26 2.76 5.53
C GLY A 222 -23.46 3.68 5.34
N GLY A 223 -24.22 3.48 4.24
CA GLY A 223 -25.31 4.33 3.75
C GLY A 223 -26.14 5.04 4.83
N GLY A 224 -25.74 6.27 5.14
CA GLY A 224 -26.37 7.19 6.07
C GLY A 224 -25.49 8.44 6.12
N ASN A 225 -26.06 9.64 6.28
CA ASN A 225 -25.21 10.78 6.63
C ASN A 225 -24.49 10.40 7.93
N PRO A 226 -23.14 10.37 7.99
CA PRO A 226 -22.47 10.22 9.26
C PRO A 226 -22.93 11.39 10.16
N PRO A 227 -23.24 11.13 11.43
CA PRO A 227 -23.50 12.18 12.39
C PRO A 227 -22.41 13.25 12.30
N SER A 228 -22.81 14.52 12.41
CA SER A 228 -21.88 15.64 12.51
C SER A 228 -21.05 15.49 13.80
N GLY A 229 -19.94 14.75 13.72
CA GLY A 229 -19.12 14.39 14.88
C GLY A 229 -18.22 13.16 14.69
N ASP A 230 -18.48 12.28 13.71
CA ASP A 230 -17.67 11.07 13.54
C ASP A 230 -16.41 11.31 12.70
N ASN A 231 -15.26 11.17 13.37
CA ASN A 231 -13.92 11.18 12.78
C ASN A 231 -13.75 9.96 11.86
N CYS A 232 -13.99 10.10 10.55
CA CYS A 232 -13.34 9.19 9.62
C CYS A 232 -11.82 9.29 9.86
N PRO A 233 -11.08 8.17 9.99
CA PRO A 233 -9.63 8.20 9.97
C PRO A 233 -9.20 8.85 8.66
N LYS A 234 -8.61 10.05 8.75
CA LYS A 234 -8.18 10.85 7.60
C LYS A 234 -6.71 10.56 7.38
N ASP A 235 -6.44 9.31 7.09
CA ASP A 235 -5.09 8.80 7.21
C ASP A 235 -4.35 8.91 5.88
N CYS A 236 -5.04 9.11 4.74
CA CYS A 236 -4.43 9.18 3.40
C CYS A 236 -4.50 10.59 2.80
N THR A 237 -3.53 10.95 1.97
CA THR A 237 -3.46 12.28 1.36
C THR A 237 -3.62 12.25 -0.16
N ALA A 238 -4.44 13.16 -0.68
CA ALA A 238 -4.56 13.44 -2.12
C ALA A 238 -4.04 14.84 -2.47
N VAL A 239 -3.61 15.01 -3.71
CA VAL A 239 -3.20 16.28 -4.32
C VAL A 239 -4.19 16.69 -5.41
N SER A 240 -4.53 17.97 -5.45
CA SER A 240 -5.34 18.57 -6.51
C SER A 240 -4.47 19.11 -7.67
N SER A 241 -5.11 19.48 -8.78
CA SER A 241 -4.45 20.14 -9.92
C SER A 241 -3.77 21.48 -9.57
N SER A 242 -4.14 22.11 -8.45
CA SER A 242 -3.49 23.33 -7.93
C SER A 242 -2.30 23.04 -7.00
N GLY A 243 -1.93 21.76 -6.80
CA GLY A 243 -0.82 21.37 -5.93
C GLY A 243 -1.15 21.48 -4.44
N GLN A 244 -2.44 21.55 -4.10
CA GLN A 244 -2.92 21.56 -2.72
C GLN A 244 -3.10 20.13 -2.24
N THR A 245 -2.62 19.84 -1.03
CA THR A 245 -2.83 18.55 -0.37
C THR A 245 -4.09 18.58 0.48
N THR A 246 -4.80 17.47 0.52
CA THR A 246 -5.97 17.28 1.38
C THR A 246 -5.96 15.88 1.96
N ASP A 247 -6.04 15.81 3.29
CA ASP A 247 -6.23 14.57 4.03
C ASP A 247 -7.67 14.06 3.81
N GLN A 248 -7.79 12.79 3.42
CA GLN A 248 -9.05 12.12 3.10
C GLN A 248 -9.06 10.71 3.69
N SER A 249 -10.25 10.09 3.76
CA SER A 249 -10.31 8.66 4.05
C SER A 249 -9.59 7.89 2.94
N CYS A 250 -8.79 6.89 3.30
CA CYS A 250 -8.14 5.98 2.35
C CYS A 250 -9.13 5.28 1.41
N GLU A 251 -10.41 5.24 1.79
CA GLU A 251 -11.54 4.66 1.04
C GLU A 251 -12.32 5.67 0.19
N SER A 252 -11.88 6.92 0.22
CA SER A 252 -12.35 7.90 -0.76
C SER A 252 -11.87 7.50 -2.15
N SER A 253 -12.38 8.16 -3.18
CA SER A 253 -11.98 7.87 -4.55
C SER A 253 -11.27 9.05 -5.20
N CYS A 254 -10.08 8.80 -5.76
CA CYS A 254 -9.41 9.72 -6.69
C CYS A 254 -9.38 9.11 -8.09
N GLY A 255 -9.39 9.97 -9.12
CA GLY A 255 -9.25 9.52 -10.50
C GLY A 255 -7.84 9.02 -10.84
N ALA A 256 -6.84 9.32 -10.02
CA ALA A 256 -5.45 9.04 -10.34
C ALA A 256 -4.57 8.79 -9.10
N VAL A 257 -3.34 8.36 -9.36
CA VAL A 257 -2.24 8.28 -8.40
C VAL A 257 -0.97 8.83 -9.02
N ILE A 258 -0.15 9.52 -8.21
CA ILE A 258 1.19 9.93 -8.61
C ILE A 258 2.18 8.95 -8.01
N CYS A 259 2.93 8.29 -8.88
CA CYS A 259 3.95 7.35 -8.50
C CYS A 259 5.33 8.00 -8.61
N GLU A 260 6.27 7.50 -7.81
CA GLU A 260 7.68 7.84 -7.85
C GLU A 260 8.58 6.62 -8.02
N LYS A 261 9.76 6.86 -8.60
CA LYS A 261 10.85 5.89 -8.60
C LYS A 261 12.19 6.61 -8.52
N ASP A 262 13.21 5.86 -8.10
CA ASP A 262 14.59 6.34 -8.15
C ASP A 262 15.10 6.35 -9.59
N CYS A 263 15.77 7.45 -9.92
CA CYS A 263 16.34 7.79 -11.22
C CYS A 263 17.80 8.21 -11.06
N ASN A 264 18.52 8.29 -12.17
CA ASN A 264 19.83 8.93 -12.20
C ASN A 264 19.80 10.43 -11.96
#